data_AF-A0A7C2R9J6-F1
#
_entry.id   AF-A0A7C2R9J6-F1
#
_cell.length_a   1.000
_cell.length_b   1.000
_cell.length_c   1.000
_cell.angle_alpha   90.00
_cell.angle_beta   90.00
_cell.angle_gamma   90.00
#
_symmetry.space_group_name_H-M   'P 1'
#
loop_
_entity.id
_entity.type
_entity.pdbx_description
1 polymer ?
#
loop_
_entity_poly.entity_id
_entity_poly.type
_entity_poly.pdbx_seq_one_letter_code
_entity_poly.pdbx_strand_id
1 'polypeptide(L)'
;MAARASRPQRDCQKSTPGVSTARRGAVERVGALPAPPARGATLQAARAVPADRGRCQDGRTGRPSMRIAIAGFQHETNTFAPVEADYEAFRLAKAFPPLVRGEQMLAALRGKKLPCAGAIDVLEAAGAELVPILWCFATPSAHVTEDAYERIAGEIVGGIAAAGALDGVLLELHGAMVARHVDDGEGELLARVRRVVGPAVPVSVPLDLHANLTPEMVDKADYVDLYRYYPHVDMAETGARAARMLVEMIRTRRRPAKAFRQIDFLIPVNAGCTDFGPAREIYREIMPAIERERGLRGLSFAVGFPQADFRDAGPGVVAYADTQAGADAAADRLAAEVAGREARFLPEFHPAAEAVERALAIAATASKPVVIADTQDNPGGGGPGDTTGLLRALLAAKARGAVIGALIDPAAVDAAHAAGEGALAPIAIGGKRLPGDRPVEARCRVLRTRSDGWTAVGPMHGGLPVDLGRTALIETEEGVLVALASRPAQTLDRGIFRHLGLVPERLPIIAVKSSVHFRADFAPMAAAIIVAKAPGPVAIDHRELPYRKLRAGVRLMPRGFGETQAGDHSPGGWRSTQPVARS
;
A
#
# COMPACT_ATOMS: atom_id res chain seq x y z
N MET A 1 60.11 -14.01 -16.78
CA MET A 1 59.95 -15.33 -17.42
C MET A 1 58.89 -15.21 -18.50
N ALA A 2 59.20 -15.74 -19.68
CA ALA A 2 58.36 -15.83 -20.89
C ALA A 2 57.03 -16.59 -20.60
N ALA A 3 55.98 -16.58 -21.43
CA ALA A 3 55.88 -16.37 -22.87
C ALA A 3 54.44 -16.01 -23.27
N ARG A 4 54.31 -15.38 -24.44
CA ARG A 4 53.09 -15.16 -25.23
C ARG A 4 52.56 -16.48 -25.80
N ALA A 5 51.24 -16.62 -25.91
CA ALA A 5 50.58 -17.22 -27.07
C ALA A 5 49.09 -16.84 -27.13
N SER A 6 48.68 -16.42 -28.33
CA SER A 6 47.40 -15.86 -28.73
C SER A 6 46.66 -16.80 -29.68
N ARG A 7 45.31 -16.67 -29.74
CA ARG A 7 44.35 -16.92 -30.87
C ARG A 7 43.23 -17.94 -30.53
N PRO A 8 42.07 -17.93 -31.24
CA PRO A 8 41.23 -16.77 -31.58
C PRO A 8 39.70 -17.06 -31.48
N GLN A 9 38.91 -15.99 -31.54
CA GLN A 9 37.46 -15.97 -31.78
C GLN A 9 37.07 -16.59 -33.14
N ARG A 10 35.90 -17.23 -33.18
CA ARG A 10 35.15 -17.52 -34.42
C ARG A 10 33.84 -16.74 -34.40
N ASP A 11 33.81 -15.66 -35.16
CA ASP A 11 32.57 -15.04 -35.66
C ASP A 11 32.14 -15.76 -36.92
N CYS A 12 30.85 -16.04 -37.03
CA CYS A 12 30.22 -16.54 -38.24
C CYS A 12 29.17 -15.51 -38.68
N GLN A 13 29.51 -14.71 -39.69
CA GLN A 13 28.56 -13.93 -40.47
C GLN A 13 27.97 -14.79 -41.60
N LYS A 14 26.69 -14.60 -41.86
CA LYS A 14 25.92 -14.70 -43.14
C LYS A 14 24.44 -14.59 -42.74
N SER A 15 23.53 -13.87 -43.36
CA SER A 15 23.50 -13.00 -44.54
C SER A 15 22.06 -12.44 -44.61
N THR A 16 21.88 -11.16 -44.90
CA THR A 16 20.60 -10.56 -45.30
C THR A 16 20.20 -11.00 -46.72
N PRO A 17 18.90 -10.86 -47.06
CA PRO A 17 18.55 -9.96 -48.16
C PRO A 17 17.38 -9.02 -47.80
N GLY A 18 17.40 -7.83 -48.38
CA GLY A 18 16.41 -6.77 -48.17
C GLY A 18 15.34 -6.66 -49.27
N VAL A 19 14.72 -5.47 -49.26
CA VAL A 19 13.65 -4.92 -50.14
C VAL A 19 12.24 -5.31 -49.65
N SER A 20 11.32 -4.40 -49.27
CA SER A 20 10.76 -3.29 -50.04
C SER A 20 10.08 -2.24 -49.15
N THR A 21 10.15 -0.98 -49.57
CA THR A 21 9.40 0.17 -49.07
C THR A 21 8.00 0.29 -49.68
N ALA A 22 7.16 1.10 -49.00
CA ALA A 22 6.04 1.92 -49.49
C ALA A 22 4.57 1.45 -49.28
N ARG A 23 3.83 2.34 -48.58
CA ARG A 23 2.45 2.88 -48.80
C ARG A 23 1.66 2.92 -47.49
N ARG A 24 1.47 4.10 -46.88
CA ARG A 24 0.35 5.06 -47.06
C ARG A 24 -1.04 4.42 -46.98
N GLY A 25 -1.71 4.68 -45.86
CA GLY A 25 -3.08 5.19 -45.76
C GLY A 25 -4.22 4.17 -45.88
N ALA A 26 -4.98 4.00 -44.80
CA ALA A 26 -6.44 4.09 -44.82
C ALA A 26 -6.98 4.16 -43.39
N VAL A 27 -7.84 5.15 -43.19
CA VAL A 27 -8.72 5.35 -42.04
C VAL A 27 -9.85 4.32 -42.15
N GLU A 28 -10.06 3.47 -41.15
CA GLU A 28 -11.30 2.69 -41.04
C GLU A 28 -12.20 3.25 -39.95
N ARG A 29 -13.41 3.58 -40.39
CA ARG A 29 -14.52 4.12 -39.62
C ARG A 29 -15.17 3.02 -38.79
N VAL A 30 -15.55 3.43 -37.59
CA VAL A 30 -16.47 2.79 -36.66
C VAL A 30 -17.74 2.33 -37.37
N GLY A 31 -18.03 1.03 -37.33
CA GLY A 31 -19.28 0.41 -37.75
C GLY A 31 -20.10 -0.01 -36.54
N ALA A 32 -21.36 0.42 -36.53
CA ALA A 32 -22.32 0.28 -35.44
C ALA A 32 -22.82 -1.17 -35.20
N LEU A 33 -23.20 -1.43 -33.96
CA LEU A 33 -23.91 -2.61 -33.44
C LEU A 33 -25.29 -2.81 -34.10
N PRO A 34 -25.76 -4.05 -34.30
CA PRO A 34 -27.18 -4.36 -34.37
C PRO A 34 -27.72 -4.97 -33.06
N ALA A 35 -28.89 -4.47 -32.65
CA ALA A 35 -29.75 -4.95 -31.56
C ALA A 35 -30.53 -6.25 -31.96
N PRO A 36 -31.17 -6.96 -31.01
CA PRO A 36 -31.47 -8.38 -31.11
C PRO A 36 -32.88 -8.70 -31.66
N PRO A 37 -33.16 -9.93 -32.12
CA PRO A 37 -34.52 -10.38 -32.36
C PRO A 37 -35.14 -11.05 -31.12
N ALA A 38 -36.46 -10.89 -31.02
CA ALA A 38 -37.32 -11.31 -29.91
C ALA A 38 -37.87 -12.74 -30.04
N ARG A 39 -38.04 -13.36 -28.86
CA ARG A 39 -39.03 -14.36 -28.39
C ARG A 39 -39.70 -15.33 -29.39
N GLY A 40 -39.54 -16.62 -29.07
CA GLY A 40 -40.68 -17.52 -28.82
C GLY A 40 -40.75 -18.80 -29.67
N ALA A 41 -40.56 -19.97 -29.05
CA ALA A 41 -41.41 -21.16 -29.23
C ALA A 41 -40.97 -22.34 -28.32
N THR A 42 -41.99 -23.07 -27.91
CA THR A 42 -42.14 -24.16 -26.93
C THR A 42 -41.50 -25.52 -27.26
N LEU A 43 -41.04 -26.18 -26.18
CA LEU A 43 -41.12 -27.61 -25.81
C LEU A 43 -41.37 -28.68 -26.89
N GLN A 44 -40.45 -29.65 -26.99
CA GLN A 44 -40.79 -31.05 -27.25
C GLN A 44 -39.83 -32.02 -26.55
N ALA A 45 -40.43 -32.99 -25.85
CA ALA A 45 -39.77 -34.08 -25.15
C ALA A 45 -39.40 -35.23 -26.12
N ALA A 46 -38.27 -35.90 -25.88
CA ALA A 46 -37.97 -37.20 -26.47
C ALA A 46 -37.13 -38.09 -25.55
N ARG A 47 -37.83 -39.04 -24.94
CA ARG A 47 -37.55 -40.48 -24.72
C ARG A 47 -36.18 -40.97 -24.20
N ALA A 48 -36.31 -41.73 -23.11
CA ALA A 48 -35.34 -42.65 -22.50
C ALA A 48 -35.11 -43.94 -23.31
N VAL A 49 -34.03 -44.67 -22.95
CA VAL A 49 -33.78 -46.15 -22.93
C VAL A 49 -32.27 -46.44 -23.18
N PRO A 50 -31.60 -47.47 -22.60
CA PRO A 50 -31.77 -48.20 -21.32
C PRO A 50 -30.49 -48.25 -20.46
N ALA A 51 -30.63 -48.86 -19.28
CA ALA A 51 -29.57 -49.24 -18.35
C ALA A 51 -28.61 -50.29 -18.90
N ASP A 52 -27.31 -50.08 -18.69
CA ASP A 52 -26.29 -51.14 -18.73
C ASP A 52 -25.66 -51.31 -17.34
N ARG A 53 -25.62 -52.55 -16.88
CA ARG A 53 -25.09 -52.97 -15.58
C ARG A 53 -23.66 -53.47 -15.78
N GLY A 54 -22.73 -52.85 -15.06
CA GLY A 54 -21.58 -53.57 -14.53
C GLY A 54 -20.24 -53.30 -15.21
N ARG A 55 -19.48 -52.37 -14.62
CA ARG A 55 -18.05 -52.58 -14.39
C ARG A 55 -17.63 -51.76 -13.16
N CYS A 56 -17.24 -52.46 -12.10
CA CYS A 56 -16.55 -51.87 -10.98
C CYS A 56 -15.24 -51.24 -11.50
N GLN A 57 -15.15 -49.92 -11.45
CA GLN A 57 -13.87 -49.20 -11.46
C GLN A 57 -13.72 -48.54 -10.10
N ASP A 58 -12.86 -49.14 -9.29
CA ASP A 58 -12.10 -48.43 -8.26
C ASP A 58 -11.28 -47.33 -8.94
N GLY A 59 -11.47 -46.08 -8.51
CA GLY A 59 -10.84 -44.92 -9.13
C GLY A 59 -11.23 -43.60 -8.49
N ARG A 60 -10.82 -43.39 -7.23
CA ARG A 60 -10.72 -42.08 -6.55
C ARG A 60 -11.95 -41.17 -6.67
N THR A 61 -12.91 -41.34 -5.77
CA THR A 61 -13.83 -40.25 -5.40
C THR A 61 -13.02 -39.18 -4.66
N GLY A 62 -12.38 -38.29 -5.42
CA GLY A 62 -11.70 -37.12 -4.87
C GLY A 62 -12.69 -36.32 -4.04
N ARG A 63 -12.30 -35.96 -2.81
CA ARG A 63 -12.98 -34.87 -2.10
C ARG A 63 -13.11 -33.69 -3.08
N PRO A 64 -14.24 -32.99 -3.14
CA PRO A 64 -14.29 -31.75 -3.90
C PRO A 64 -13.15 -30.84 -3.39
N SER A 65 -12.35 -30.34 -4.32
CA SER A 65 -11.32 -29.34 -4.05
C SER A 65 -11.98 -28.13 -3.40
N MET A 66 -11.39 -27.61 -2.33
CA MET A 66 -11.91 -26.40 -1.66
C MET A 66 -11.95 -25.26 -2.67
N ARG A 67 -13.11 -24.62 -2.88
CA ARG A 67 -13.24 -23.51 -3.84
C ARG A 67 -13.15 -22.18 -3.11
N ILE A 68 -12.14 -21.37 -3.44
CA ILE A 68 -11.85 -20.13 -2.72
C ILE A 68 -11.84 -18.96 -3.68
N ALA A 69 -12.74 -18.00 -3.46
CA ALA A 69 -12.70 -16.74 -4.19
C ALA A 69 -11.57 -15.85 -3.68
N ILE A 70 -10.84 -15.23 -4.61
CA ILE A 70 -9.75 -14.30 -4.30
C ILE A 70 -9.97 -12.99 -5.04
N ALA A 71 -9.90 -11.88 -4.31
CA ALA A 71 -9.96 -10.53 -4.86
C ALA A 71 -9.08 -9.57 -4.07
N GLY A 72 -8.79 -8.39 -4.63
CA GLY A 72 -8.11 -7.32 -3.91
C GLY A 72 -8.50 -5.92 -4.38
N PHE A 73 -8.62 -5.00 -3.42
CA PHE A 73 -8.95 -3.60 -3.67
C PHE A 73 -8.21 -2.73 -2.65
N GLN A 74 -7.08 -2.16 -3.08
CA GLN A 74 -6.16 -1.47 -2.18
C GLN A 74 -6.07 0.01 -2.46
N HIS A 75 -6.32 0.80 -1.42
CA HIS A 75 -6.06 2.22 -1.40
C HIS A 75 -5.92 2.71 0.05
N GLU A 76 -4.95 3.56 0.31
CA GLU A 76 -4.84 4.30 1.57
C GLU A 76 -5.32 5.73 1.33
N THR A 77 -6.35 6.15 2.07
CA THR A 77 -6.96 7.46 1.87
C THR A 77 -6.44 8.51 2.85
N ASN A 78 -5.72 9.49 2.33
CA ASN A 78 -5.48 10.76 3.01
C ASN A 78 -6.66 11.71 2.74
N THR A 79 -7.62 11.76 3.65
CA THR A 79 -8.84 12.59 3.53
C THR A 79 -8.55 14.10 3.43
N PHE A 80 -7.33 14.53 3.74
CA PHE A 80 -6.86 15.91 3.65
C PHE A 80 -6.04 16.20 2.38
N ALA A 81 -5.73 15.17 1.58
CA ALA A 81 -5.03 15.34 0.32
C ALA A 81 -5.94 16.01 -0.74
N PRO A 82 -5.36 16.68 -1.75
CA PRO A 82 -6.13 17.47 -2.70
C PRO A 82 -6.68 16.68 -3.90
N VAL A 83 -6.16 15.49 -4.20
CA VAL A 83 -6.47 14.74 -5.42
C VAL A 83 -7.11 13.41 -5.07
N GLU A 84 -8.32 13.17 -5.58
CA GLU A 84 -9.07 11.92 -5.39
C GLU A 84 -8.51 10.73 -6.20
N ALA A 85 -8.81 9.52 -5.75
CA ALA A 85 -8.58 8.29 -6.50
C ALA A 85 -9.80 7.98 -7.39
N ASP A 86 -9.71 8.35 -8.67
CA ASP A 86 -10.66 7.94 -9.69
C ASP A 86 -10.40 6.50 -10.19
N TYR A 87 -11.26 5.99 -11.08
CA TYR A 87 -11.11 4.62 -11.58
C TYR A 87 -9.81 4.42 -12.38
N GLU A 88 -9.34 5.46 -13.07
CA GLU A 88 -8.08 5.42 -13.82
C GLU A 88 -6.87 5.26 -12.89
N ALA A 89 -6.92 5.81 -11.68
CA ALA A 89 -5.89 5.62 -10.67
C ALA A 89 -5.66 4.14 -10.31
N PHE A 90 -6.70 3.30 -10.38
CA PHE A 90 -6.64 1.85 -10.17
C PHE A 90 -6.29 1.05 -11.44
N ARG A 91 -6.68 1.56 -12.61
CA ARG A 91 -6.46 0.87 -13.90
C ARG A 91 -4.98 0.86 -14.30
N LEU A 92 -4.23 1.90 -13.95
CA LEU A 92 -2.85 2.09 -14.37
C LEU A 92 -1.86 1.31 -13.52
N ALA A 93 -0.85 0.70 -14.16
CA ALA A 93 0.31 0.15 -13.45
C ALA A 93 1.13 1.30 -12.87
N LYS A 94 1.53 1.18 -11.59
CA LYS A 94 2.43 2.11 -10.90
C LYS A 94 3.52 1.31 -10.18
N ALA A 95 3.62 1.44 -8.85
CA ALA A 95 4.51 0.61 -8.02
C ALA A 95 4.09 -0.87 -8.00
N PHE A 96 2.84 -1.16 -8.34
CA PHE A 96 2.25 -2.49 -8.35
C PHE A 96 1.57 -2.78 -9.70
N PRO A 97 1.17 -4.05 -9.96
CA PRO A 97 0.48 -4.43 -11.19
C PRO A 97 -0.75 -3.54 -11.48
N PRO A 98 -1.15 -3.38 -12.76
CA PRO A 98 -2.40 -2.71 -13.09
C PRO A 98 -3.59 -3.52 -12.57
N LEU A 99 -4.80 -2.97 -12.69
CA LEU A 99 -6.02 -3.73 -12.51
C LEU A 99 -6.02 -4.99 -13.40
N VAL A 100 -6.09 -6.16 -12.78
CA VAL A 100 -6.09 -7.49 -13.41
C VAL A 100 -7.30 -8.30 -12.98
N ARG A 101 -7.78 -9.21 -13.84
CA ARG A 101 -9.02 -9.97 -13.66
C ARG A 101 -8.82 -11.46 -13.92
N GLY A 102 -9.64 -12.30 -13.29
CA GLY A 102 -9.69 -13.74 -13.57
C GLY A 102 -8.30 -14.40 -13.54
N GLU A 103 -8.04 -15.35 -14.42
CA GLU A 103 -6.75 -16.06 -14.48
C GLU A 103 -5.53 -15.13 -14.68
N GLN A 104 -5.71 -13.97 -15.34
CA GLN A 104 -4.63 -12.99 -15.50
C GLN A 104 -4.20 -12.39 -14.16
N MET A 105 -5.10 -12.32 -13.18
CA MET A 105 -4.78 -11.93 -11.81
C MET A 105 -3.74 -12.88 -11.20
N LEU A 106 -3.97 -14.20 -11.28
CA LEU A 106 -3.03 -15.17 -10.72
C LEU A 106 -1.65 -15.07 -11.37
N ALA A 107 -1.61 -14.95 -12.70
CA ALA A 107 -0.35 -14.79 -13.44
C ALA A 107 0.41 -13.50 -13.06
N ALA A 108 -0.31 -12.41 -12.81
CA ALA A 108 0.30 -11.13 -12.43
C ALA A 108 0.83 -11.10 -10.99
N LEU A 109 0.19 -11.86 -10.08
CA LEU A 109 0.48 -11.83 -8.65
C LEU A 109 1.44 -12.92 -8.16
N ARG A 110 1.51 -14.09 -8.81
CA ARG A 110 2.43 -15.16 -8.39
C ARG A 110 3.88 -14.68 -8.32
N GLY A 111 4.57 -15.07 -7.24
CA GLY A 111 5.97 -14.71 -6.98
C GLY A 111 6.22 -13.23 -6.67
N LYS A 112 5.18 -12.41 -6.50
CA LYS A 112 5.30 -11.01 -6.05
C LYS A 112 5.37 -10.94 -4.52
N LYS A 113 5.88 -9.83 -4.01
CA LYS A 113 5.88 -9.52 -2.56
C LYS A 113 4.56 -8.86 -2.15
N LEU A 114 3.44 -9.53 -2.41
CA LEU A 114 2.08 -9.05 -2.13
C LEU A 114 1.32 -10.07 -1.26
N PRO A 115 0.35 -9.65 -0.43
CA PRO A 115 -0.48 -10.57 0.34
C PRO A 115 -1.17 -11.64 -0.50
N CYS A 116 -1.85 -11.28 -1.59
CA CYS A 116 -2.50 -12.28 -2.45
C CYS A 116 -1.48 -13.27 -3.03
N ALA A 117 -0.23 -12.87 -3.29
CA ALA A 117 0.79 -13.79 -3.78
C ALA A 117 1.09 -14.90 -2.75
N GLY A 118 1.36 -14.53 -1.50
CA GLY A 118 1.59 -15.50 -0.43
C GLY A 118 0.34 -16.30 -0.06
N ALA A 119 -0.85 -15.71 -0.21
CA ALA A 119 -2.12 -16.43 -0.07
C ALA A 119 -2.30 -17.49 -1.17
N ILE A 120 -2.07 -17.14 -2.43
CA ILE A 120 -2.13 -18.05 -3.59
C ILE A 120 -1.24 -19.27 -3.34
N ASP A 121 0.02 -19.05 -2.93
CA ASP A 121 0.97 -20.14 -2.66
C ASP A 121 0.44 -21.12 -1.59
N VAL A 122 -0.14 -20.61 -0.51
CA VAL A 122 -0.72 -21.44 0.57
C VAL A 122 -1.95 -22.20 0.11
N LEU A 123 -2.84 -21.54 -0.63
CA LEU A 123 -4.10 -22.12 -1.08
C LEU A 123 -3.89 -23.21 -2.14
N GLU A 124 -2.97 -22.98 -3.09
CA GLU A 124 -2.56 -23.99 -4.07
C GLU A 124 -1.91 -25.20 -3.39
N ALA A 125 -0.99 -24.97 -2.44
CA ALA A 125 -0.38 -26.04 -1.65
C ALA A 125 -1.41 -26.82 -0.81
N ALA A 126 -2.53 -26.19 -0.44
CA ALA A 126 -3.64 -26.82 0.25
C ALA A 126 -4.60 -27.60 -0.68
N GLY A 127 -4.37 -27.58 -2.00
CA GLY A 127 -5.21 -28.22 -3.02
C GLY A 127 -6.52 -27.48 -3.29
N ALA A 128 -6.58 -26.17 -3.05
CA ALA A 128 -7.75 -25.37 -3.33
C ALA A 128 -7.87 -25.05 -4.84
N GLU A 129 -9.09 -25.05 -5.35
CA GLU A 129 -9.46 -24.42 -6.61
C GLU A 129 -9.60 -22.91 -6.34
N LEU A 130 -8.76 -22.11 -6.98
CA LEU A 130 -8.84 -20.65 -6.87
C LEU A 130 -9.87 -20.11 -7.85
N VAL A 131 -10.75 -19.22 -7.36
CA VAL A 131 -11.68 -18.46 -8.19
C VAL A 131 -11.24 -16.99 -8.17
N PRO A 132 -10.29 -16.59 -9.03
CA PRO A 132 -9.80 -15.23 -9.07
C PRO A 132 -10.87 -14.29 -9.66
N ILE A 133 -11.11 -13.16 -9.00
CA ILE A 133 -12.09 -12.17 -9.46
C ILE A 133 -11.37 -10.98 -10.09
N LEU A 134 -10.79 -10.12 -9.25
CA LEU A 134 -10.08 -8.91 -9.64
C LEU A 134 -9.09 -8.51 -8.55
N TRP A 135 -7.98 -7.92 -8.95
CA TRP A 135 -7.06 -7.24 -8.05
C TRP A 135 -6.68 -5.87 -8.62
N CYS A 136 -6.66 -4.85 -7.77
CA CYS A 136 -6.19 -3.52 -8.13
C CYS A 136 -5.62 -2.75 -6.94
N PHE A 137 -4.82 -1.74 -7.27
CA PHE A 137 -4.19 -0.84 -6.31
C PHE A 137 -4.14 0.58 -6.90
N ALA A 138 -4.41 1.58 -6.06
CA ALA A 138 -4.11 2.97 -6.36
C ALA A 138 -3.17 3.54 -5.30
N THR A 139 -2.12 4.26 -5.75
CA THR A 139 -1.21 5.01 -4.87
C THR A 139 -2.01 5.88 -3.89
N PRO A 140 -1.59 5.99 -2.62
CA PRO A 140 -2.29 6.79 -1.62
C PRO A 140 -2.61 8.21 -2.12
N SER A 141 -3.83 8.65 -1.86
CA SER A 141 -4.36 9.95 -2.30
C SER A 141 -5.60 10.31 -1.48
N ALA A 142 -6.36 11.32 -1.89
CA ALA A 142 -7.66 11.61 -1.28
C ALA A 142 -8.69 10.54 -1.65
N HIS A 143 -9.90 10.72 -1.12
CA HIS A 143 -11.06 9.83 -1.25
C HIS A 143 -11.14 9.10 -2.58
N VAL A 144 -11.50 7.82 -2.51
CA VAL A 144 -11.94 7.08 -3.69
C VAL A 144 -13.24 7.71 -4.19
N THR A 145 -13.30 8.03 -5.49
CA THR A 145 -14.53 8.54 -6.10
C THR A 145 -15.66 7.50 -5.97
N GLU A 146 -16.92 7.96 -5.89
CA GLU A 146 -18.07 7.05 -5.85
C GLU A 146 -18.10 6.11 -7.08
N ASP A 147 -17.83 6.63 -8.28
CA ASP A 147 -17.73 5.82 -9.51
C ASP A 147 -16.69 4.70 -9.39
N ALA A 148 -15.46 5.03 -8.96
CA ALA A 148 -14.40 4.04 -8.84
C ALA A 148 -14.75 2.96 -7.82
N TYR A 149 -15.24 3.38 -6.65
CA TYR A 149 -15.61 2.46 -5.59
C TYR A 149 -16.76 1.54 -6.02
N GLU A 150 -17.86 2.09 -6.53
CA GLU A 150 -19.03 1.30 -6.92
C GLU A 150 -18.74 0.35 -8.08
N ARG A 151 -17.90 0.75 -9.04
CA ARG A 151 -17.49 -0.13 -10.14
C ARG A 151 -16.62 -1.28 -9.65
N ILE A 152 -15.60 -1.00 -8.85
CA ILE A 152 -14.65 -2.03 -8.39
C ILE A 152 -15.31 -2.95 -7.36
N ALA A 153 -15.99 -2.39 -6.36
CA ALA A 153 -16.73 -3.16 -5.36
C ALA A 153 -17.85 -3.97 -6.01
N GLY A 154 -18.59 -3.38 -6.96
CA GLY A 154 -19.64 -4.06 -7.72
C GLY A 154 -19.09 -5.24 -8.52
N GLU A 155 -17.93 -5.09 -9.16
CA GLU A 155 -17.28 -6.16 -9.90
C GLU A 155 -16.82 -7.30 -8.96
N ILE A 156 -16.22 -6.97 -7.82
CA ILE A 156 -15.80 -7.96 -6.81
C ILE A 156 -17.00 -8.75 -6.28
N VAL A 157 -18.04 -8.04 -5.83
CA VAL A 157 -19.23 -8.65 -5.23
C VAL A 157 -20.02 -9.45 -6.27
N GLY A 158 -20.17 -8.93 -7.48
CA GLY A 158 -20.82 -9.63 -8.59
C GLY A 158 -20.04 -10.87 -9.04
N GLY A 159 -18.71 -10.80 -9.10
CA GLY A 159 -17.86 -11.94 -9.42
C GLY A 159 -17.93 -13.04 -8.36
N ILE A 160 -17.92 -12.68 -7.07
CA ILE A 160 -18.12 -13.63 -5.96
C ILE A 160 -19.50 -14.28 -6.04
N ALA A 161 -20.56 -13.52 -6.36
CA ALA A 161 -21.90 -14.07 -6.54
C ALA A 161 -21.98 -15.06 -7.71
N ALA A 162 -21.36 -14.71 -8.84
CA ALA A 162 -21.35 -15.53 -10.04
C ALA A 162 -20.52 -16.81 -9.90
N ALA A 163 -19.57 -16.85 -8.96
CA ALA A 163 -18.74 -18.02 -8.67
C ALA A 163 -19.52 -19.23 -8.11
N GLY A 164 -20.76 -19.03 -7.65
CA GLY A 164 -21.61 -20.07 -7.10
C GLY A 164 -21.16 -20.52 -5.71
N ALA A 165 -21.22 -21.83 -5.45
CA ALA A 165 -20.85 -22.39 -4.16
C ALA A 165 -19.34 -22.24 -3.89
N LEU A 166 -19.00 -21.53 -2.83
CA LEU A 166 -17.64 -21.29 -2.36
C LEU A 166 -17.45 -21.88 -0.96
N ASP A 167 -16.26 -22.39 -0.69
CA ASP A 167 -15.86 -22.84 0.64
C ASP A 167 -15.22 -21.70 1.45
N GLY A 168 -14.72 -20.65 0.80
CA GLY A 168 -14.15 -19.50 1.47
C GLY A 168 -13.91 -18.30 0.56
N VAL A 169 -13.66 -17.15 1.17
CA VAL A 169 -13.23 -15.92 0.48
C VAL A 169 -11.96 -15.39 1.13
N LEU A 170 -10.96 -15.08 0.31
CA LEU A 170 -9.78 -14.31 0.71
C LEU A 170 -9.81 -12.96 -0.01
N LEU A 171 -9.84 -11.88 0.76
CA LEU A 171 -9.96 -10.52 0.24
C LEU A 171 -8.78 -9.69 0.71
N GLU A 172 -7.85 -9.35 -0.18
CA GLU A 172 -6.72 -8.47 0.12
C GLU A 172 -7.18 -7.01 0.08
N LEU A 173 -7.15 -6.35 1.25
CA LEU A 173 -7.52 -4.94 1.38
C LEU A 173 -6.39 -4.17 2.05
N HIS A 174 -6.41 -2.84 1.92
CA HIS A 174 -5.45 -2.01 2.64
C HIS A 174 -5.87 -1.86 4.12
N GLY A 175 -7.15 -1.55 4.36
CA GLY A 175 -7.72 -1.29 5.68
C GLY A 175 -7.83 0.19 6.05
N ALA A 176 -7.59 1.11 5.10
CA ALA A 176 -7.63 2.56 5.34
C ALA A 176 -8.26 3.32 4.17
N MET A 177 -9.20 2.67 3.46
CA MET A 177 -9.90 3.27 2.33
C MET A 177 -11.11 4.06 2.82
N VAL A 178 -11.20 5.30 2.38
CA VAL A 178 -12.38 6.15 2.55
C VAL A 178 -12.86 6.53 1.15
N ALA A 179 -14.11 6.21 0.81
CA ALA A 179 -14.74 6.65 -0.42
C ALA A 179 -15.58 7.91 -0.17
N ARG A 180 -15.90 8.66 -1.23
CA ARG A 180 -16.67 9.91 -1.10
C ARG A 180 -18.01 9.75 -0.38
N HIS A 181 -18.67 8.62 -0.59
CA HIS A 181 -19.99 8.30 -0.03
C HIS A 181 -19.93 7.24 1.08
N VAL A 182 -18.75 6.70 1.41
CA VAL A 182 -18.57 5.62 2.40
C VAL A 182 -17.31 5.89 3.23
N ASP A 183 -17.50 6.11 4.53
CA ASP A 183 -16.39 6.42 5.46
C ASP A 183 -15.50 5.20 5.73
N ASP A 184 -16.08 4.01 5.91
CA ASP A 184 -15.38 2.73 6.07
C ASP A 184 -15.47 1.89 4.78
N GLY A 185 -14.54 2.14 3.86
CA GLY A 185 -14.53 1.51 2.54
C GLY A 185 -14.38 -0.02 2.61
N GLU A 186 -13.54 -0.51 3.51
CA GLU A 186 -13.34 -1.95 3.72
C GLU A 186 -14.53 -2.62 4.42
N GLY A 187 -15.08 -2.01 5.47
CA GLY A 187 -16.24 -2.52 6.19
C GLY A 187 -17.47 -2.67 5.29
N GLU A 188 -17.79 -1.66 4.49
CA GLU A 188 -18.91 -1.73 3.53
C GLU A 188 -18.69 -2.83 2.48
N LEU A 189 -17.49 -2.98 1.94
CA LEU A 189 -17.18 -4.04 0.98
C LEU A 189 -17.32 -5.42 1.64
N LEU A 190 -16.81 -5.60 2.86
CA LEU A 190 -16.95 -6.85 3.61
C LEU A 190 -18.43 -7.15 3.92
N ALA A 191 -19.23 -6.13 4.24
CA ALA A 191 -20.68 -6.28 4.43
C ALA A 191 -21.39 -6.72 3.13
N ARG A 192 -21.00 -6.16 1.97
CA ARG A 192 -21.50 -6.59 0.65
C ARG A 192 -21.14 -8.03 0.34
N VAL A 193 -19.88 -8.41 0.55
CA VAL A 193 -19.41 -9.79 0.34
C VAL A 193 -20.16 -10.75 1.26
N ARG A 194 -20.31 -10.41 2.55
CA ARG A 194 -21.03 -11.22 3.53
C ARG A 194 -22.49 -11.46 3.14
N ARG A 195 -23.17 -10.47 2.57
CA ARG A 195 -24.55 -10.61 2.07
C ARG A 195 -24.66 -11.65 0.94
N VAL A 196 -23.64 -11.74 0.09
CA VAL A 196 -23.62 -12.67 -1.05
C VAL A 196 -23.26 -14.09 -0.63
N VAL A 197 -22.20 -14.26 0.17
CA VAL A 197 -21.70 -15.60 0.54
C VAL A 197 -22.41 -16.21 1.75
N GLY A 198 -23.18 -15.40 2.48
CA GLY A 198 -23.91 -15.80 3.67
C GLY A 198 -23.01 -16.00 4.90
N PRO A 199 -23.61 -16.40 6.03
CA PRO A 199 -22.89 -16.50 7.30
C PRO A 199 -21.98 -17.72 7.38
N ALA A 200 -22.19 -18.77 6.57
CA ALA A 200 -21.47 -20.04 6.68
C ALA A 200 -20.08 -20.02 6.02
N VAL A 201 -19.91 -19.28 4.93
CA VAL A 201 -18.64 -19.20 4.19
C VAL A 201 -17.64 -18.33 4.95
N PRO A 202 -16.47 -18.84 5.38
CA PRO A 202 -15.47 -18.04 6.06
C PRO A 202 -14.84 -16.97 5.14
N VAL A 203 -14.62 -15.77 5.69
CA VAL A 203 -13.96 -14.64 5.01
C VAL A 203 -12.68 -14.28 5.78
N SER A 204 -11.53 -14.32 5.11
CA SER A 204 -10.22 -13.98 5.67
C SER A 204 -9.60 -12.80 4.94
N VAL A 205 -9.03 -11.86 5.68
CA VAL A 205 -8.60 -10.55 5.16
C VAL A 205 -7.20 -10.22 5.66
N PRO A 206 -6.15 -10.30 4.83
CA PRO A 206 -4.88 -9.66 5.13
C PRO A 206 -5.00 -8.14 4.91
N LEU A 207 -4.43 -7.36 5.83
CA LEU A 207 -4.45 -5.89 5.81
C LEU A 207 -3.06 -5.29 6.02
N ASP A 208 -2.93 -4.00 5.65
CA ASP A 208 -1.77 -3.19 5.98
C ASP A 208 -1.69 -2.90 7.49
N LEU A 209 -0.47 -2.69 7.99
CA LEU A 209 -0.21 -2.24 9.36
C LEU A 209 -0.85 -0.87 9.67
N HIS A 210 -1.03 -0.03 8.65
CA HIS A 210 -1.71 1.28 8.71
C HIS A 210 -3.24 1.18 8.64
N ALA A 211 -3.82 -0.02 8.66
CA ALA A 211 -5.28 -0.17 8.68
C ALA A 211 -5.91 0.62 9.85
N ASN A 212 -6.96 1.38 9.55
CA ASN A 212 -7.86 1.95 10.53
C ASN A 212 -8.97 0.93 10.82
N LEU A 213 -8.65 -0.08 11.65
CA LEU A 213 -9.57 -1.17 11.95
C LEU A 213 -10.91 -0.65 12.51
N THR A 214 -12.01 -1.15 11.98
CA THR A 214 -13.36 -0.79 12.42
C THR A 214 -14.10 -1.97 13.05
N PRO A 215 -15.12 -1.71 13.89
CA PRO A 215 -16.02 -2.76 14.37
C PRO A 215 -16.67 -3.55 13.23
N GLU A 216 -17.00 -2.89 12.11
CA GLU A 216 -17.64 -3.55 10.97
C GLU A 216 -16.68 -4.51 10.25
N MET A 217 -15.44 -4.11 9.99
CA MET A 217 -14.42 -5.00 9.44
C MET A 217 -14.26 -6.25 10.30
N VAL A 218 -14.11 -6.09 11.62
CA VAL A 218 -13.95 -7.21 12.55
C VAL A 218 -15.22 -8.06 12.63
N ASP A 219 -16.41 -7.48 12.56
CA ASP A 219 -17.68 -8.23 12.57
C ASP A 219 -17.86 -9.07 11.28
N LYS A 220 -17.63 -8.46 10.11
CA LYS A 220 -17.91 -9.10 8.81
C LYS A 220 -16.82 -10.08 8.37
N ALA A 221 -15.58 -9.88 8.79
CA ALA A 221 -14.49 -10.85 8.59
C ALA A 221 -14.47 -11.91 9.70
N ASP A 222 -14.12 -13.14 9.33
CA ASP A 222 -13.91 -14.23 10.28
C ASP A 222 -12.48 -14.26 10.81
N TYR A 223 -11.53 -13.77 10.02
CA TYR A 223 -10.15 -13.59 10.41
C TYR A 223 -9.53 -12.39 9.70
N VAL A 224 -8.77 -11.62 10.46
CA VAL A 224 -7.97 -10.49 10.00
C VAL A 224 -6.54 -10.70 10.48
N ASP A 225 -5.57 -10.52 9.59
CA ASP A 225 -4.14 -10.49 9.93
C ASP A 225 -3.52 -9.24 9.32
N LEU A 226 -2.50 -8.68 9.98
CA LEU A 226 -1.88 -7.42 9.59
C LEU A 226 -0.38 -7.60 9.34
N TYR A 227 0.20 -6.73 8.52
CA TYR A 227 1.65 -6.62 8.39
C TYR A 227 2.29 -6.43 9.77
N ARG A 228 3.46 -7.05 9.98
CA ARG A 228 4.21 -6.94 11.24
C ARG A 228 5.49 -6.14 11.10
N TYR A 229 5.79 -5.67 9.89
CA TYR A 229 6.95 -4.85 9.60
C TYR A 229 6.50 -3.52 8.98
N TYR A 230 7.12 -2.45 9.47
CA TYR A 230 7.10 -1.14 8.83
C TYR A 230 8.53 -0.58 8.87
N PRO A 231 9.25 -0.51 7.73
CA PRO A 231 8.83 -0.75 6.33
C PRO A 231 8.21 -2.13 6.03
N HIS A 232 7.20 -2.19 5.15
CA HIS A 232 6.45 -3.42 4.86
C HIS A 232 7.29 -4.41 4.04
N VAL A 233 7.94 -5.34 4.73
CA VAL A 233 8.76 -6.40 4.11
C VAL A 233 8.14 -7.78 4.26
N ASP A 234 6.99 -7.91 4.95
CA ASP A 234 6.30 -9.16 5.25
C ASP A 234 4.88 -9.27 4.65
N MET A 235 4.65 -8.57 3.54
CA MET A 235 3.35 -8.51 2.85
C MET A 235 2.87 -9.90 2.43
N ALA A 236 3.72 -10.67 1.74
CA ALA A 236 3.38 -12.02 1.28
C ALA A 236 3.17 -12.98 2.47
N GLU A 237 4.00 -12.88 3.49
CA GLU A 237 3.91 -13.66 4.72
C GLU A 237 2.58 -13.42 5.43
N THR A 238 2.07 -12.18 5.42
CA THR A 238 0.78 -11.84 6.00
C THR A 238 -0.38 -12.48 5.24
N GLY A 239 -0.39 -12.38 3.91
CA GLY A 239 -1.38 -13.09 3.10
C GLY A 239 -1.33 -14.61 3.28
N ALA A 240 -0.12 -15.16 3.42
CA ALA A 240 0.07 -16.58 3.72
C ALA A 240 -0.51 -16.98 5.09
N ARG A 241 -0.36 -16.14 6.14
CA ARG A 241 -0.97 -16.40 7.46
C ARG A 241 -2.50 -16.34 7.39
N ALA A 242 -3.05 -15.32 6.73
CA ALA A 242 -4.49 -15.17 6.52
C ALA A 242 -5.09 -16.37 5.75
N ALA A 243 -4.40 -16.85 4.71
CA ALA A 243 -4.81 -18.03 3.94
C ALA A 243 -4.74 -19.33 4.76
N ARG A 244 -3.71 -19.51 5.59
CA ARG A 244 -3.60 -20.68 6.47
C ARG A 244 -4.79 -20.76 7.44
N MET A 245 -5.17 -19.63 8.04
CA MET A 245 -6.33 -19.58 8.91
C MET A 245 -7.64 -19.87 8.16
N LEU A 246 -7.78 -19.33 6.93
CA LEU A 246 -8.94 -19.63 6.09
C LEU A 246 -9.07 -21.14 5.82
N VAL A 247 -8.00 -21.78 5.38
CA VAL A 247 -7.96 -23.23 5.14
C VAL A 247 -8.32 -24.02 6.40
N GLU A 248 -7.83 -23.58 7.56
CA GLU A 248 -8.17 -24.23 8.82
C GLU A 248 -9.65 -24.10 9.17
N MET A 249 -10.23 -22.90 9.06
CA MET A 249 -11.66 -22.67 9.32
C MET A 249 -12.53 -23.55 8.42
N ILE A 250 -12.15 -23.71 7.15
CA ILE A 250 -12.85 -24.58 6.19
C ILE A 250 -12.75 -26.05 6.61
N ARG A 251 -11.54 -26.54 6.89
CA ARG A 251 -11.29 -27.96 7.20
C ARG A 251 -11.89 -28.39 8.53
N THR A 252 -11.84 -27.53 9.54
CA THR A 252 -12.35 -27.81 10.88
C THR A 252 -13.82 -27.47 11.06
N ARG A 253 -14.37 -26.61 10.17
CA ARG A 253 -15.70 -25.99 10.30
C ARG A 253 -15.86 -25.24 11.63
N ARG A 254 -14.77 -24.71 12.17
CA ARG A 254 -14.73 -23.94 13.41
C ARG A 254 -14.15 -22.56 13.12
N ARG A 255 -14.74 -21.54 13.74
CA ARG A 255 -14.23 -20.17 13.72
C ARG A 255 -13.64 -19.83 15.08
N PRO A 256 -12.51 -19.09 15.13
CA PRO A 256 -12.02 -18.58 16.40
C PRO A 256 -13.00 -17.57 17.00
N ALA A 257 -13.02 -17.47 18.32
CA ALA A 257 -13.58 -16.31 18.98
C ALA A 257 -12.72 -15.08 18.66
N LYS A 258 -13.33 -13.89 18.66
CA LYS A 258 -12.65 -12.65 18.26
C LYS A 258 -12.89 -11.53 19.27
N ALA A 259 -11.89 -10.68 19.45
CA ALA A 259 -11.96 -9.49 20.28
C ALA A 259 -11.28 -8.32 19.57
N PHE A 260 -11.82 -7.11 19.76
CA PHE A 260 -11.32 -5.89 19.18
C PHE A 260 -11.22 -4.79 20.24
N ARG A 261 -10.14 -4.00 20.21
CA ARG A 261 -9.93 -2.83 21.06
C ARG A 261 -9.39 -1.68 20.22
N GLN A 262 -10.02 -0.51 20.32
CA GLN A 262 -9.50 0.72 19.72
C GLN A 262 -8.63 1.47 20.72
N ILE A 263 -7.61 2.16 20.21
CA ILE A 263 -6.71 3.00 20.98
C ILE A 263 -7.17 4.47 20.86
N ASP A 264 -7.12 5.21 21.96
CA ASP A 264 -7.69 6.56 22.06
C ASP A 264 -6.68 7.69 21.78
N PHE A 265 -5.62 7.41 21.02
CA PHE A 265 -4.71 8.41 20.50
C PHE A 265 -4.22 8.00 19.11
N LEU A 266 -4.00 8.99 18.24
CA LEU A 266 -3.39 8.77 16.92
C LEU A 266 -1.88 8.61 17.03
N ILE A 267 -1.32 7.72 16.22
CA ILE A 267 0.13 7.48 16.12
C ILE A 267 0.62 8.13 14.83
N PRO A 268 1.55 9.09 14.89
CA PRO A 268 2.19 9.60 13.69
C PRO A 268 2.86 8.51 12.89
N VAL A 269 2.69 8.54 11.57
CA VAL A 269 3.22 7.54 10.63
C VAL A 269 4.70 7.26 10.92
N ASN A 270 5.51 8.29 11.18
CA ASN A 270 6.94 8.12 11.50
C ASN A 270 7.22 7.30 12.77
N ALA A 271 6.33 7.37 13.77
CA ALA A 271 6.45 6.68 15.05
C ALA A 271 5.94 5.22 15.00
N GLY A 272 5.24 4.82 13.93
CA GLY A 272 4.80 3.45 13.71
C GLY A 272 5.90 2.49 13.24
N CYS A 273 7.11 2.98 12.96
CA CYS A 273 8.22 2.18 12.43
C CYS A 273 8.57 1.01 13.36
N THR A 274 8.61 -0.23 12.84
CA THR A 274 8.85 -1.43 13.64
C THR A 274 10.34 -1.77 13.85
N ASP A 275 11.24 -0.93 13.33
CA ASP A 275 12.69 -1.11 13.48
C ASP A 275 13.26 -0.42 14.71
N PHE A 276 12.51 0.49 15.33
CA PHE A 276 12.91 1.22 16.54
C PHE A 276 11.69 1.67 17.34
N GLY A 277 11.92 2.29 18.50
CA GLY A 277 10.87 2.88 19.32
C GLY A 277 9.86 1.85 19.88
N PRO A 278 8.70 2.31 20.36
CA PRO A 278 7.71 1.45 21.00
C PRO A 278 7.09 0.42 20.04
N ALA A 279 6.90 0.75 18.76
CA ALA A 279 6.36 -0.19 17.78
C ALA A 279 7.27 -1.41 17.59
N ARG A 280 8.61 -1.23 17.59
CA ARG A 280 9.55 -2.36 17.59
C ARG A 280 9.34 -3.28 18.77
N GLU A 281 9.30 -2.76 19.99
CA GLU A 281 9.09 -3.57 21.20
C GLU A 281 7.76 -4.34 21.14
N ILE A 282 6.70 -3.65 20.73
CA ILE A 282 5.37 -4.25 20.59
C ILE A 282 5.39 -5.42 19.62
N TYR A 283 5.90 -5.20 18.41
CA TYR A 283 5.89 -6.22 17.35
C TYR A 283 6.92 -7.34 17.51
N ARG A 284 8.09 -7.03 18.10
CA ARG A 284 9.23 -7.97 18.17
C ARG A 284 9.30 -8.73 19.47
N GLU A 285 8.70 -8.21 20.54
CA GLU A 285 8.89 -8.75 21.89
C GLU A 285 7.54 -9.05 22.55
N ILE A 286 6.65 -8.06 22.62
CA ILE A 286 5.39 -8.17 23.38
C ILE A 286 4.39 -9.08 22.67
N MET A 287 4.07 -8.82 21.41
CA MET A 287 3.14 -9.62 20.64
C MET A 287 3.58 -11.10 20.58
N PRO A 288 4.85 -11.43 20.20
CA PRO A 288 5.31 -12.83 20.23
C PRO A 288 5.25 -13.47 21.63
N ALA A 289 5.40 -12.69 22.71
CA ALA A 289 5.25 -13.22 24.06
C ALA A 289 3.79 -13.58 24.40
N ILE A 290 2.82 -12.77 23.96
CA ILE A 290 1.38 -13.04 24.12
C ILE A 290 0.96 -14.21 23.20
N GLU A 291 1.49 -14.29 21.98
CA GLU A 291 1.16 -15.36 21.02
C GLU A 291 1.58 -16.77 21.47
N ARG A 292 2.46 -16.88 22.47
CA ARG A 292 2.80 -18.17 23.09
C ARG A 292 1.73 -18.70 24.04
N GLU A 293 0.72 -17.90 24.37
CA GLU A 293 -0.40 -18.32 25.22
C GLU A 293 -1.22 -19.42 24.53
N ARG A 294 -1.56 -20.46 25.29
CA ARG A 294 -2.28 -21.63 24.77
C ARG A 294 -3.68 -21.22 24.29
N GLY A 295 -4.00 -21.57 23.04
CA GLY A 295 -5.31 -21.35 22.45
C GLY A 295 -5.45 -20.00 21.73
N LEU A 296 -4.42 -19.14 21.72
CA LEU A 296 -4.40 -17.97 20.86
C LEU A 296 -4.14 -18.39 19.41
N ARG A 297 -4.93 -17.85 18.49
CA ARG A 297 -4.97 -18.19 17.06
C ARG A 297 -4.45 -17.06 16.18
N GLY A 298 -4.52 -15.83 16.65
CA GLY A 298 -3.94 -14.66 15.99
C GLY A 298 -4.00 -13.44 16.91
N LEU A 299 -3.04 -12.55 16.76
CA LEU A 299 -2.98 -11.27 17.44
C LEU A 299 -2.37 -10.27 16.48
N SER A 300 -3.01 -9.12 16.33
CA SER A 300 -2.55 -8.08 15.41
C SER A 300 -2.83 -6.69 15.96
N PHE A 301 -1.94 -5.75 15.66
CA PHE A 301 -2.01 -4.36 16.11
C PHE A 301 -1.89 -3.41 14.93
N ALA A 302 -2.99 -2.84 14.45
CA ALA A 302 -2.92 -1.78 13.45
C ALA A 302 -2.43 -0.49 14.12
N VAL A 303 -1.39 0.12 13.58
CA VAL A 303 -0.93 1.44 14.07
C VAL A 303 -1.87 2.56 13.63
N GLY A 304 -2.74 2.29 12.64
CA GLY A 304 -3.67 3.25 12.06
C GLY A 304 -3.01 4.19 11.05
N PHE A 305 -3.81 4.74 10.15
CA PHE A 305 -3.41 5.80 9.24
C PHE A 305 -4.03 7.11 9.71
N PRO A 306 -3.25 8.01 10.33
CA PRO A 306 -3.82 9.16 11.01
C PRO A 306 -4.40 10.20 10.04
N GLN A 307 -3.99 10.26 8.77
CA GLN A 307 -4.51 11.26 7.81
C GLN A 307 -5.94 10.95 7.29
N ALA A 308 -6.76 10.26 8.08
CA ALA A 308 -8.15 9.93 7.78
C ALA A 308 -9.11 10.56 8.80
N ASP A 309 -10.04 11.38 8.34
CA ASP A 309 -11.11 11.98 9.16
C ASP A 309 -12.42 11.21 9.00
N PHE A 310 -12.53 10.09 9.72
CA PHE A 310 -13.77 9.34 9.88
C PHE A 310 -13.87 8.74 11.29
N ARG A 311 -15.07 8.29 11.66
CA ARG A 311 -15.40 7.88 13.04
C ARG A 311 -14.35 6.98 13.67
N ASP A 312 -13.98 5.90 13.01
CA ASP A 312 -13.18 4.83 13.59
C ASP A 312 -11.69 4.90 13.21
N ALA A 313 -11.23 6.03 12.65
CA ALA A 313 -9.83 6.25 12.34
C ALA A 313 -8.93 6.18 13.58
N GLY A 314 -7.82 5.45 13.46
CA GLY A 314 -6.82 5.31 14.52
C GLY A 314 -6.33 3.87 14.74
N PRO A 315 -5.43 3.69 15.72
CA PRO A 315 -4.84 2.39 16.01
C PRO A 315 -5.85 1.42 16.64
N GLY A 316 -5.69 0.12 16.38
CA GLY A 316 -6.57 -0.91 16.88
C GLY A 316 -5.89 -2.25 17.07
N VAL A 317 -6.39 -3.05 18.01
CA VAL A 317 -5.93 -4.40 18.31
C VAL A 317 -7.03 -5.38 18.00
N VAL A 318 -6.72 -6.43 17.25
CA VAL A 318 -7.60 -7.58 17.04
C VAL A 318 -6.93 -8.87 17.53
N ALA A 319 -7.69 -9.68 18.25
CA ALA A 319 -7.24 -10.98 18.75
C ALA A 319 -8.23 -12.08 18.38
N TYR A 320 -7.70 -13.25 18.09
CA TYR A 320 -8.44 -14.46 17.77
C TYR A 320 -7.98 -15.60 18.65
N ALA A 321 -8.90 -16.32 19.29
CA ALA A 321 -8.60 -17.40 20.22
C ALA A 321 -9.61 -18.55 20.12
N ASP A 322 -9.30 -19.71 20.71
CA ASP A 322 -10.23 -20.83 20.81
C ASP A 322 -11.45 -20.52 21.71
N THR A 323 -11.33 -19.55 22.61
CA THR A 323 -12.40 -19.11 23.53
C THR A 323 -12.50 -17.59 23.57
N GLN A 324 -13.71 -17.07 23.85
CA GLN A 324 -13.93 -15.62 23.94
C GLN A 324 -13.07 -14.97 25.02
N ALA A 325 -12.98 -15.60 26.21
CA ALA A 325 -12.15 -15.10 27.30
C ALA A 325 -10.65 -15.00 26.92
N GLY A 326 -10.14 -15.94 26.11
CA GLY A 326 -8.76 -15.88 25.61
C GLY A 326 -8.55 -14.74 24.62
N ALA A 327 -9.52 -14.51 23.72
CA ALA A 327 -9.45 -13.41 22.76
C ALA A 327 -9.49 -12.05 23.48
N ASP A 328 -10.40 -11.89 24.43
CA ASP A 328 -10.53 -10.67 25.24
C ASP A 328 -9.26 -10.40 26.05
N ALA A 329 -8.74 -11.40 26.77
CA ALA A 329 -7.53 -11.23 27.58
C ALA A 329 -6.31 -10.82 26.73
N ALA A 330 -6.12 -11.43 25.55
CA ALA A 330 -5.02 -11.08 24.66
C ALA A 330 -5.18 -9.66 24.07
N ALA A 331 -6.40 -9.28 23.67
CA ALA A 331 -6.68 -7.96 23.14
C ALA A 331 -6.51 -6.87 24.21
N ASP A 332 -7.03 -7.09 25.41
CA ASP A 332 -6.89 -6.18 26.56
C ASP A 332 -5.42 -5.99 26.94
N ARG A 333 -4.66 -7.10 27.02
CA ARG A 333 -3.24 -7.06 27.35
C ARG A 333 -2.45 -6.25 26.32
N LEU A 334 -2.61 -6.51 25.03
CA LEU A 334 -1.87 -5.77 24.00
C LEU A 334 -2.31 -4.30 23.94
N ALA A 335 -3.60 -4.01 24.07
CA ALA A 335 -4.10 -2.63 24.12
C ALA A 335 -3.50 -1.86 25.30
N ALA A 336 -3.41 -2.48 26.48
CA ALA A 336 -2.77 -1.89 27.65
C ALA A 336 -1.27 -1.63 27.43
N GLU A 337 -0.55 -2.53 26.75
CA GLU A 337 0.87 -2.34 26.41
C GLU A 337 1.09 -1.18 25.41
N VAL A 338 0.18 -1.01 24.45
CA VAL A 338 0.20 0.14 23.53
C VAL A 338 -0.09 1.44 24.29
N ALA A 339 -1.17 1.47 25.07
CA ALA A 339 -1.57 2.64 25.84
C ALA A 339 -0.51 3.07 26.88
N GLY A 340 0.08 2.11 27.58
CA GLY A 340 1.18 2.36 28.54
C GLY A 340 2.44 2.93 27.89
N ARG A 341 2.57 2.88 26.56
CA ARG A 341 3.68 3.43 25.78
C ARG A 341 3.34 4.70 25.01
N GLU A 342 2.13 5.24 25.14
CA GLU A 342 1.66 6.43 24.39
C GLU A 342 2.72 7.52 24.29
N ALA A 343 3.28 7.93 25.43
CA ALA A 343 4.35 8.92 25.54
C ALA A 343 5.51 8.78 24.55
N ARG A 344 5.87 7.53 24.24
CA ARG A 344 7.05 7.16 23.47
C ARG A 344 6.77 7.12 21.97
N PHE A 345 5.51 7.26 21.57
CA PHE A 345 5.09 7.40 20.18
C PHE A 345 5.19 8.85 19.67
N LEU A 346 5.61 9.81 20.50
CA LEU A 346 5.86 11.18 20.03
C LEU A 346 7.14 11.21 19.17
N PRO A 347 7.05 11.51 17.85
CA PRO A 347 8.22 11.49 16.99
C PRO A 347 9.09 12.73 17.21
N GLU A 348 10.41 12.56 17.01
CA GLU A 348 11.33 13.67 16.84
C GLU A 348 11.32 14.13 15.37
N PHE A 349 11.18 15.44 15.16
CA PHE A 349 11.26 16.07 13.85
C PHE A 349 11.75 17.52 13.99
N HIS A 350 12.34 18.04 12.91
CA HIS A 350 12.86 19.40 12.87
C HIS A 350 12.24 20.18 11.71
N PRO A 351 12.03 21.50 11.83
CA PRO A 351 11.78 22.36 10.69
C PRO A 351 12.84 22.14 9.59
N ALA A 352 12.45 22.25 8.32
CA ALA A 352 13.32 21.91 7.19
C ALA A 352 14.71 22.59 7.23
N ALA A 353 14.78 23.88 7.60
CA ALA A 353 16.05 24.60 7.73
C ALA A 353 16.98 23.99 8.80
N GLU A 354 16.45 23.75 10.00
CA GLU A 354 17.20 23.13 11.10
C GLU A 354 17.62 21.69 10.75
N ALA A 355 16.76 20.93 10.06
CA ALA A 355 17.10 19.58 9.60
C ALA A 355 18.30 19.59 8.64
N VAL A 356 18.37 20.55 7.73
CA VAL A 356 19.49 20.73 6.79
C VAL A 356 20.75 21.16 7.52
N GLU A 357 20.66 22.11 8.45
CA GLU A 357 21.81 22.55 9.27
C GLU A 357 22.42 21.39 10.06
N ARG A 358 21.58 20.60 10.73
CA ARG A 358 22.01 19.38 11.45
C ARG A 358 22.65 18.37 10.51
N ALA A 359 22.07 18.16 9.34
CA ALA A 359 22.62 17.24 8.36
C ALA A 359 24.01 17.68 7.87
N LEU A 360 24.20 18.98 7.61
CA LEU A 360 25.50 19.53 7.22
C LEU A 360 26.54 19.39 8.34
N ALA A 361 26.16 19.64 9.59
CA ALA A 361 27.05 19.47 10.74
C ALA A 361 27.54 18.02 10.89
N ILE A 362 26.65 17.04 10.72
CA ILE A 362 27.01 15.62 10.76
C ILE A 362 27.86 15.24 9.53
N ALA A 363 27.44 15.64 8.33
CA ALA A 363 28.12 15.33 7.08
C ALA A 363 29.55 15.90 7.00
N ALA A 364 29.85 16.98 7.74
CA ALA A 364 31.20 17.55 7.82
C ALA A 364 32.24 16.59 8.44
N THR A 365 31.81 15.62 9.23
CA THR A 365 32.70 14.69 9.94
C THR A 365 32.41 13.22 9.67
N ALA A 366 31.22 12.88 9.16
CA ALA A 366 30.81 11.52 8.86
C ALA A 366 31.46 10.98 7.57
N SER A 367 31.78 9.68 7.57
CA SER A 367 32.22 8.94 6.38
C SER A 367 31.08 8.29 5.59
N LYS A 368 29.84 8.46 6.05
CA LYS A 368 28.60 7.92 5.50
C LYS A 368 27.58 9.05 5.25
N PRO A 369 26.66 8.91 4.27
CA PRO A 369 25.63 9.91 3.98
C PRO A 369 24.71 10.17 5.18
N VAL A 370 24.27 11.42 5.34
CA VAL A 370 23.11 11.76 6.17
C VAL A 370 21.85 11.71 5.32
N VAL A 371 20.79 11.04 5.79
CA VAL A 371 19.51 11.01 5.08
C VAL A 371 18.52 11.96 5.75
N ILE A 372 17.88 12.82 4.97
CA ILE A 372 16.79 13.69 5.43
C ILE A 372 15.48 13.15 4.86
N ALA A 373 14.54 12.78 5.72
CA ALA A 373 13.21 12.34 5.33
C ALA A 373 12.27 13.54 5.26
N ASP A 374 11.83 13.91 4.04
CA ASP A 374 10.75 14.87 3.84
C ASP A 374 9.41 14.15 4.02
N THR A 375 8.96 14.08 5.27
CA THR A 375 7.84 13.22 5.64
C THR A 375 6.50 13.73 5.11
N GLN A 376 6.33 15.05 4.99
CA GLN A 376 5.04 15.65 4.66
C GLN A 376 4.75 15.66 3.16
N ASP A 377 5.76 15.38 2.34
CA ASP A 377 5.64 15.19 0.89
C ASP A 377 6.02 13.76 0.49
N ASN A 378 5.40 12.80 1.16
CA ASN A 378 5.54 11.37 0.89
C ASN A 378 4.39 10.89 -0.02
N PRO A 379 4.65 10.50 -1.29
CA PRO A 379 3.62 9.92 -2.16
C PRO A 379 2.97 8.65 -1.62
N GLY A 380 3.66 7.90 -0.77
CA GLY A 380 3.09 6.75 -0.07
C GLY A 380 2.18 7.10 1.10
N GLY A 381 1.86 8.37 1.33
CA GLY A 381 0.85 8.82 2.31
C GLY A 381 -0.08 9.92 1.74
N GLY A 382 -0.13 10.06 0.40
CA GLY A 382 -0.95 11.06 -0.28
C GLY A 382 -0.24 12.38 -0.63
N GLY A 383 1.09 12.44 -0.47
CA GLY A 383 1.91 13.57 -0.92
C GLY A 383 2.04 13.64 -2.45
N PRO A 384 2.10 14.83 -3.05
CA PRO A 384 2.29 14.96 -4.50
C PRO A 384 3.70 14.58 -4.97
N GLY A 385 4.70 14.59 -4.08
CA GLY A 385 6.11 14.32 -4.35
C GLY A 385 6.83 15.48 -5.04
N ASP A 386 6.21 16.66 -5.13
CA ASP A 386 6.74 17.83 -5.83
C ASP A 386 6.92 19.05 -4.92
N THR A 387 6.68 18.98 -3.61
CA THR A 387 6.77 20.17 -2.76
C THR A 387 8.20 20.69 -2.63
N THR A 388 8.35 22.01 -2.50
CA THR A 388 9.67 22.66 -2.60
C THR A 388 10.30 23.06 -1.27
N GLY A 389 9.60 22.89 -0.14
CA GLY A 389 10.05 23.39 1.16
C GLY A 389 11.46 22.91 1.56
N LEU A 390 11.72 21.60 1.44
CA LEU A 390 13.06 21.05 1.74
C LEU A 390 14.12 21.44 0.69
N LEU A 391 13.74 21.51 -0.59
CA LEU A 391 14.64 21.99 -1.66
C LEU A 391 15.11 23.43 -1.38
N ARG A 392 14.18 24.31 -1.00
CA ARG A 392 14.50 25.70 -0.64
C ARG A 392 15.46 25.78 0.55
N ALA A 393 15.27 24.94 1.57
CA ALA A 393 16.17 24.86 2.71
C ALA A 393 17.58 24.41 2.32
N LEU A 394 17.70 23.39 1.45
CA LEU A 394 19.00 22.91 0.93
C LEU A 394 19.73 24.00 0.14
N LEU A 395 19.02 24.74 -0.71
CA LEU A 395 19.58 25.84 -1.51
C LEU A 395 20.02 27.01 -0.63
N ALA A 396 19.18 27.42 0.34
CA ALA A 396 19.50 28.50 1.27
C ALA A 396 20.76 28.21 2.08
N ALA A 397 20.94 26.95 2.50
CA ALA A 397 22.13 26.49 3.21
C ALA A 397 23.34 26.22 2.29
N LYS A 398 23.19 26.35 0.96
CA LYS A 398 24.21 26.02 -0.04
C LYS A 398 24.77 24.61 0.17
N ALA A 399 23.87 23.64 0.37
CA ALA A 399 24.21 22.25 0.69
C ALA A 399 24.83 21.50 -0.51
N ARG A 400 26.05 21.89 -0.89
CA ARG A 400 26.74 21.41 -2.09
C ARG A 400 26.94 19.90 -2.05
N GLY A 401 26.57 19.23 -3.13
CA GLY A 401 26.63 17.77 -3.26
C GLY A 401 25.48 17.01 -2.60
N ALA A 402 24.59 17.70 -1.87
CA ALA A 402 23.35 17.09 -1.42
C ALA A 402 22.46 16.76 -2.62
N VAL A 403 21.74 15.63 -2.55
CA VAL A 403 20.71 15.29 -3.52
C VAL A 403 19.33 15.29 -2.87
N ILE A 404 18.31 15.77 -3.57
CA ILE A 404 16.90 15.56 -3.24
C ILE A 404 16.21 14.77 -4.34
N GLY A 405 15.43 13.75 -3.97
CA GLY A 405 14.54 13.07 -4.89
C GLY A 405 13.95 11.78 -4.34
N ALA A 406 13.12 11.07 -5.09
CA ALA A 406 12.55 11.48 -6.38
C ALA A 406 11.63 12.70 -6.22
N LEU A 407 11.85 13.76 -6.99
CA LEU A 407 10.94 14.91 -7.06
C LEU A 407 10.08 14.75 -8.33
N ILE A 408 8.75 14.70 -8.16
CA ILE A 408 7.81 14.32 -9.21
C ILE A 408 7.36 15.55 -10.01
N ASP A 409 8.05 15.82 -11.11
CA ASP A 409 7.83 17.02 -11.92
C ASP A 409 8.00 16.74 -13.42
N PRO A 410 6.93 16.30 -14.11
CA PRO A 410 6.97 16.01 -15.54
C PRO A 410 7.45 17.20 -16.37
N ALA A 411 7.05 18.43 -16.01
CA ALA A 411 7.43 19.62 -16.76
C ALA A 411 8.93 19.93 -16.64
N ALA A 412 9.52 19.79 -15.45
CA ALA A 412 10.95 19.96 -15.27
C ALA A 412 11.77 18.84 -15.94
N VAL A 413 11.27 17.60 -15.93
CA VAL A 413 11.88 16.50 -16.68
C VAL A 413 11.89 16.82 -18.18
N ASP A 414 10.78 17.28 -18.73
CA ASP A 414 10.65 17.62 -20.14
C ASP A 414 11.58 18.77 -20.54
N ALA A 415 11.70 19.79 -19.68
CA ALA A 415 12.65 20.89 -19.87
C ALA A 415 14.11 20.40 -19.86
N ALA A 416 14.48 19.51 -18.92
CA ALA A 416 15.83 18.94 -18.85
C ALA A 416 16.15 18.07 -20.07
N HIS A 417 15.21 17.25 -20.54
CA HIS A 417 15.35 16.45 -21.76
C HIS A 417 15.49 17.33 -23.01
N ALA A 418 14.70 18.40 -23.11
CA ALA A 418 14.77 19.33 -24.24
C ALA A 418 16.09 20.12 -24.27
N ALA A 419 16.64 20.48 -23.11
CA ALA A 419 17.93 21.17 -23.01
C ALA A 419 19.11 20.24 -23.36
N GLY A 420 19.02 18.96 -22.98
CA GLY A 420 20.05 17.95 -23.23
C GLY A 420 21.15 17.92 -22.16
N GLU A 421 21.81 16.76 -22.03
CA GLU A 421 22.89 16.56 -21.06
C GLU A 421 24.07 17.51 -21.32
N GLY A 422 24.62 18.08 -20.25
CA GLY A 422 25.69 19.08 -20.27
C GLY A 422 25.19 20.52 -20.41
N ALA A 423 23.94 20.75 -20.83
CA ALA A 423 23.39 22.08 -20.98
C ALA A 423 23.15 22.77 -19.63
N LEU A 424 23.29 24.10 -19.61
CA LEU A 424 22.87 24.97 -18.52
C LEU A 424 21.57 25.67 -18.95
N ALA A 425 20.46 25.38 -18.29
CA ALA A 425 19.14 25.88 -18.65
C ALA A 425 18.37 26.40 -17.43
N PRO A 426 17.49 27.41 -17.59
CA PRO A 426 16.52 27.75 -16.56
C PRO A 426 15.48 26.63 -16.43
N ILE A 427 15.26 26.14 -15.22
CA ILE A 427 14.29 25.09 -14.91
C ILE A 427 13.47 25.51 -13.68
N ALA A 428 12.14 25.45 -13.81
CA ALA A 428 11.19 25.65 -12.73
C ALA A 428 10.91 24.31 -12.03
N ILE A 429 11.44 24.11 -10.82
CA ILE A 429 11.47 22.82 -10.12
C ILE A 429 10.37 22.74 -9.05
N GLY A 430 9.53 21.71 -9.12
CA GLY A 430 8.50 21.39 -8.13
C GLY A 430 7.42 22.46 -7.95
N GLY A 431 6.64 22.33 -6.89
CA GLY A 431 5.70 23.32 -6.36
C GLY A 431 4.54 23.64 -7.30
N LYS A 432 4.08 22.66 -8.08
CA LYS A 432 3.03 22.84 -9.10
C LYS A 432 1.68 22.25 -8.67
N ARG A 433 1.65 21.31 -7.71
CA ARG A 433 0.45 20.56 -7.35
C ARG A 433 -0.22 21.00 -6.06
N LEU A 434 0.55 21.41 -5.05
CA LEU A 434 0.01 21.83 -3.75
C LEU A 434 -0.37 23.33 -3.77
N PRO A 435 -1.62 23.71 -3.43
CA PRO A 435 -2.00 25.11 -3.31
C PRO A 435 -1.10 25.88 -2.34
N GLY A 436 -0.58 27.03 -2.78
CA GLY A 436 0.29 27.88 -1.97
C GLY A 436 1.78 27.55 -2.07
N ASP A 437 2.17 26.38 -2.56
CA ASP A 437 3.55 26.10 -2.95
C ASP A 437 3.85 26.75 -4.31
N ARG A 438 5.14 26.97 -4.60
CA ARG A 438 5.59 27.60 -5.85
C ARG A 438 6.82 26.88 -6.38
N PRO A 439 7.04 26.86 -7.71
CA PRO A 439 8.29 26.37 -8.27
C PRO A 439 9.52 27.11 -7.74
N VAL A 440 10.64 26.38 -7.66
CA VAL A 440 11.96 26.95 -7.50
C VAL A 440 12.52 27.24 -8.89
N GLU A 441 12.62 28.52 -9.24
CA GLU A 441 13.26 28.97 -10.47
C GLU A 441 14.78 28.93 -10.27
N ALA A 442 15.46 28.04 -10.98
CA ALA A 442 16.91 27.89 -10.89
C ALA A 442 17.55 27.71 -12.27
N ARG A 443 18.78 28.21 -12.44
CA ARG A 443 19.63 27.80 -13.56
C ARG A 443 20.27 26.48 -13.17
N CYS A 444 20.10 25.46 -14.00
CA CYS A 444 20.54 24.11 -13.68
C CYS A 444 21.35 23.50 -14.81
N ARG A 445 22.43 22.80 -14.44
CA ARG A 445 23.16 21.93 -15.35
C ARG A 445 22.46 20.58 -15.43
N VAL A 446 22.11 20.13 -16.62
CA VAL A 446 21.56 18.78 -16.83
C VAL A 446 22.71 17.77 -16.81
N LEU A 447 22.74 16.91 -15.80
CA LEU A 447 23.82 15.92 -15.65
C LEU A 447 23.50 14.60 -16.34
N ARG A 448 22.23 14.17 -16.29
CA ARG A 448 21.79 12.90 -16.84
C ARG A 448 20.30 12.95 -17.19
N THR A 449 19.92 12.28 -18.26
CA THR A 449 18.53 12.03 -18.65
C THR A 449 18.36 10.54 -18.96
N ARG A 450 17.19 9.99 -18.61
CA ARG A 450 16.84 8.59 -18.87
C ARG A 450 15.37 8.47 -19.25
N SER A 451 15.03 7.42 -19.98
CA SER A 451 13.66 7.09 -20.38
C SER A 451 13.32 5.61 -20.16
N ASP A 452 14.23 4.87 -19.53
CA ASP A 452 14.13 3.47 -19.20
C ASP A 452 13.84 3.26 -17.70
N GLY A 453 13.28 2.10 -17.35
CA GLY A 453 13.09 1.69 -15.96
C GLY A 453 14.30 0.94 -15.39
N TRP A 454 14.19 0.47 -14.17
CA TRP A 454 15.15 -0.45 -13.54
C TRP A 454 14.44 -1.55 -12.76
N THR A 455 15.17 -2.59 -12.37
CA THR A 455 14.65 -3.59 -11.42
C THR A 455 15.01 -3.17 -10.00
N ALA A 456 14.02 -3.01 -9.13
CA ALA A 456 14.25 -2.69 -7.73
C ALA A 456 15.09 -3.78 -7.05
N VAL A 457 16.05 -3.34 -6.23
CA VAL A 457 16.91 -4.21 -5.41
C VAL A 457 16.66 -4.05 -3.92
N GLY A 458 15.92 -3.00 -3.52
CA GLY A 458 15.62 -2.72 -2.12
C GLY A 458 14.72 -3.79 -1.50
N PRO A 459 14.71 -3.93 -0.16
CA PRO A 459 13.99 -5.04 0.49
C PRO A 459 12.49 -5.10 0.18
N MET A 460 11.81 -3.95 0.08
CA MET A 460 10.37 -3.89 -0.17
C MET A 460 9.98 -4.34 -1.59
N HIS A 461 10.59 -3.76 -2.62
CA HIS A 461 10.23 -4.04 -4.03
C HIS A 461 11.19 -4.99 -4.75
N GLY A 462 12.17 -5.56 -4.06
CA GLY A 462 13.22 -6.39 -4.66
C GLY A 462 12.69 -7.39 -5.69
N GLY A 463 13.16 -7.25 -6.95
CA GLY A 463 12.75 -8.07 -8.10
C GLY A 463 11.62 -7.49 -8.95
N LEU A 464 10.96 -6.41 -8.54
CA LEU A 464 9.91 -5.76 -9.32
C LEU A 464 10.51 -4.74 -10.32
N PRO A 465 9.96 -4.65 -11.55
CA PRO A 465 10.30 -3.56 -12.46
C PRO A 465 9.75 -2.24 -11.93
N VAL A 466 10.56 -1.20 -11.99
CA VAL A 466 10.20 0.18 -11.64
C VAL A 466 10.29 1.03 -12.90
N ASP A 467 9.20 1.73 -13.23
CA ASP A 467 9.11 2.66 -14.36
C ASP A 467 8.53 3.99 -13.88
N LEU A 468 9.42 4.98 -13.72
CA LEU A 468 9.05 6.34 -13.32
C LEU A 468 8.88 7.29 -14.52
N GLY A 469 8.71 6.73 -15.72
CA GLY A 469 8.71 7.45 -16.98
C GLY A 469 10.09 8.04 -17.30
N ARG A 470 10.10 9.20 -17.96
CA ARG A 470 11.33 9.99 -18.12
C ARG A 470 11.82 10.47 -16.76
N THR A 471 13.13 10.40 -16.56
CA THR A 471 13.81 10.93 -15.37
C THR A 471 14.99 11.80 -15.78
N ALA A 472 15.40 12.70 -14.88
CA ALA A 472 16.56 13.57 -15.09
C ALA A 472 17.28 13.85 -13.77
N LEU A 473 18.59 14.03 -13.84
CA LEU A 473 19.41 14.56 -12.76
C LEU A 473 19.90 15.94 -13.17
N ILE A 474 19.58 16.94 -12.36
CA ILE A 474 20.01 18.32 -12.57
C ILE A 474 20.80 18.83 -11.35
N GLU A 475 21.72 19.75 -11.59
CA GLU A 475 22.51 20.42 -10.55
C GLU A 475 22.22 21.92 -10.59
N THR A 476 21.80 22.48 -9.46
CA THR A 476 21.59 23.93 -9.27
C THR A 476 22.92 24.69 -9.19
N GLU A 477 22.90 26.02 -9.33
CA GLU A 477 24.11 26.86 -9.20
C GLU A 477 24.74 26.78 -7.80
N GLU A 478 23.93 26.55 -6.76
CA GLU A 478 24.36 26.29 -5.38
C GLU A 478 25.00 24.90 -5.19
N GLY A 479 24.96 24.05 -6.23
CA GLY A 479 25.53 22.70 -6.23
C GLY A 479 24.65 21.65 -5.53
N VAL A 480 23.35 21.94 -5.35
CA VAL A 480 22.35 20.93 -4.92
C VAL A 480 21.89 20.14 -6.15
N LEU A 481 21.88 18.82 -6.02
CA LEU A 481 21.40 17.87 -7.03
C LEU A 481 19.90 17.60 -6.84
N VAL A 482 19.16 17.52 -7.94
CA VAL A 482 17.73 17.17 -7.94
C VAL A 482 17.49 16.01 -8.88
N ALA A 483 17.03 14.88 -8.33
CA ALA A 483 16.60 13.71 -9.10
C ALA A 483 15.11 13.83 -9.40
N LEU A 484 14.79 14.11 -10.67
CA LEU A 484 13.45 14.36 -11.18
C LEU A 484 12.84 13.08 -11.81
N ALA A 485 11.54 12.90 -11.63
CA ALA A 485 10.75 11.86 -12.27
C ALA A 485 9.44 12.40 -12.83
N SER A 486 8.95 11.78 -13.92
CA SER A 486 7.71 12.22 -14.60
C SER A 486 6.46 11.43 -14.16
N ARG A 487 6.62 10.31 -13.46
CA ARG A 487 5.50 9.55 -12.89
C ARG A 487 5.57 9.52 -11.36
N PRO A 488 4.42 9.53 -10.67
CA PRO A 488 4.39 9.47 -9.22
C PRO A 488 5.14 8.26 -8.67
N ALA A 489 5.98 8.49 -7.67
CA ALA A 489 6.74 7.46 -7.01
C ALA A 489 7.10 7.87 -5.59
N GLN A 490 6.82 7.00 -4.64
CA GLN A 490 7.46 7.10 -3.33
C GLN A 490 8.93 6.67 -3.46
N THR A 491 9.83 7.38 -2.78
CA THR A 491 11.23 6.96 -2.73
C THR A 491 11.38 5.83 -1.72
N LEU A 492 11.44 4.59 -2.22
CA LEU A 492 11.49 3.37 -1.43
C LEU A 492 12.88 2.76 -1.37
N ASP A 493 13.66 2.91 -2.45
CA ASP A 493 15.00 2.38 -2.57
C ASP A 493 15.94 3.35 -3.31
N ARG A 494 17.23 3.07 -3.21
CA ARG A 494 18.32 3.86 -3.80
C ARG A 494 18.41 3.75 -5.32
N GLY A 495 17.57 2.94 -5.94
CA GLY A 495 17.58 2.60 -7.35
C GLY A 495 17.46 3.82 -8.26
N ILE A 496 16.61 4.80 -7.91
CA ILE A 496 16.49 6.03 -8.70
C ILE A 496 17.82 6.81 -8.80
N PHE A 497 18.55 6.91 -7.69
CA PHE A 497 19.82 7.62 -7.65
C PHE A 497 20.88 6.88 -8.48
N ARG A 498 20.94 5.54 -8.36
CA ARG A 498 21.87 4.71 -9.15
C ARG A 498 21.53 4.71 -10.64
N HIS A 499 20.24 4.68 -10.98
CA HIS A 499 19.75 4.74 -12.36
C HIS A 499 20.19 6.04 -13.05
N LEU A 500 20.23 7.14 -12.30
CA LEU A 500 20.74 8.45 -12.73
C LEU A 500 22.27 8.60 -12.63
N GLY A 501 23.00 7.54 -12.25
CA GLY A 501 24.47 7.50 -12.23
C GLY A 501 25.11 7.98 -10.93
N LEU A 502 24.34 8.25 -9.88
CA LEU A 502 24.89 8.57 -8.56
C LEU A 502 25.30 7.30 -7.81
N VAL A 503 26.26 7.46 -6.90
CA VAL A 503 26.63 6.44 -5.91
C VAL A 503 26.16 6.96 -4.55
N PRO A 504 24.96 6.53 -4.06
CA PRO A 504 24.35 7.08 -2.85
C PRO A 504 25.27 7.06 -1.63
N GLU A 505 26.08 6.00 -1.49
CA GLU A 505 27.02 5.83 -0.38
C GLU A 505 28.14 6.89 -0.34
N ARG A 506 28.35 7.63 -1.43
CA ARG A 506 29.38 8.68 -1.56
C ARG A 506 28.82 10.09 -1.43
N LEU A 507 27.52 10.24 -1.29
CA LEU A 507 26.89 11.55 -1.15
C LEU A 507 26.99 12.04 0.30
N PRO A 508 27.14 13.35 0.55
CA PRO A 508 27.12 13.89 1.91
C PRO A 508 25.72 13.84 2.52
N ILE A 509 24.71 14.23 1.74
CA ILE A 509 23.31 14.33 2.17
C ILE A 509 22.40 13.78 1.07
N ILE A 510 21.40 13.00 1.48
CA ILE A 510 20.34 12.50 0.61
C ILE A 510 18.99 12.85 1.24
N ALA A 511 18.26 13.76 0.61
CA ALA A 511 16.89 14.09 0.96
C ALA A 511 15.92 13.22 0.16
N VAL A 512 15.01 12.52 0.84
CA VAL A 512 14.04 11.60 0.24
C VAL A 512 12.60 12.05 0.50
N LYS A 513 11.75 11.91 -0.53
CA LYS A 513 10.29 12.13 -0.46
C LYS A 513 9.61 10.86 0.08
N SER A 514 9.75 10.61 1.38
CA SER A 514 9.31 9.37 2.06
C SER A 514 9.34 9.53 3.59
N SER A 515 8.41 8.87 4.31
CA SER A 515 8.34 8.95 5.78
C SER A 515 9.16 7.89 6.51
N VAL A 516 8.99 6.61 6.16
CA VAL A 516 9.65 5.47 6.84
C VAL A 516 10.07 4.39 5.86
N HIS A 517 9.30 4.10 4.80
CA HIS A 517 9.55 2.96 3.91
C HIS A 517 10.96 2.90 3.32
N PHE A 518 11.57 4.06 3.01
CA PHE A 518 12.94 4.17 2.53
C PHE A 518 13.99 3.55 3.50
N ARG A 519 13.70 3.50 4.81
CA ARG A 519 14.66 3.08 5.83
C ARG A 519 15.21 1.68 5.59
N ALA A 520 14.41 0.78 5.01
CA ALA A 520 14.82 -0.59 4.70
C ALA A 520 16.07 -0.64 3.80
N ASP A 521 16.21 0.30 2.84
CA ASP A 521 17.35 0.32 1.92
C ASP A 521 18.41 1.37 2.30
N PHE A 522 18.02 2.45 2.99
CA PHE A 522 18.92 3.58 3.28
C PHE A 522 19.56 3.51 4.68
N ALA A 523 18.88 2.98 5.70
CA ALA A 523 19.41 2.96 7.07
C ALA A 523 20.76 2.23 7.21
N PRO A 524 21.01 1.09 6.52
CA PRO A 524 22.31 0.41 6.61
C PRO A 524 23.50 1.25 6.13
N MET A 525 23.27 2.21 5.21
CA MET A 525 24.33 3.07 4.67
C MET A 525 24.39 4.46 5.33
N ALA A 526 23.39 4.86 6.09
CA ALA A 526 23.30 6.21 6.64
C ALA A 526 24.18 6.39 7.91
N ALA A 527 24.78 7.56 8.06
CA ALA A 527 25.37 8.02 9.33
C ALA A 527 24.28 8.41 10.32
N ALA A 528 23.24 9.10 9.81
CA ALA A 528 22.08 9.54 10.57
C ALA A 528 20.87 9.66 9.65
N ILE A 529 19.67 9.57 10.23
CA ILE A 529 18.41 9.82 9.54
C ILE A 529 17.67 10.92 10.32
N ILE A 530 17.43 12.05 9.67
CA ILE A 530 16.76 13.22 10.25
C ILE A 530 15.39 13.36 9.61
N VAL A 531 14.35 13.56 10.41
CA VAL A 531 13.00 13.82 9.91
C VAL A 531 12.80 15.33 9.77
N ALA A 532 12.54 15.78 8.55
CA ALA A 532 12.27 17.18 8.25
C ALA A 532 10.76 17.43 8.13
N LYS A 533 10.29 18.49 8.77
CA LYS A 533 8.97 19.07 8.60
C LYS A 533 9.06 20.22 7.60
N ALA A 534 8.61 19.96 6.37
CA ALA A 534 8.38 20.95 5.32
C ALA A 534 6.89 20.97 4.95
N PRO A 535 6.32 22.06 4.40
CA PRO A 535 4.92 22.09 4.00
C PRO A 535 4.54 20.94 3.05
N GLY A 536 3.42 20.26 3.35
CA GLY A 536 2.92 19.13 2.58
C GLY A 536 1.67 18.50 3.23
N PRO A 537 0.88 17.70 2.48
CA PRO A 537 -0.41 17.19 2.95
C PRO A 537 -0.31 16.00 3.92
N VAL A 538 0.88 15.41 4.09
CA VAL A 538 1.10 14.28 5.02
C VAL A 538 1.59 14.81 6.36
N ALA A 539 0.75 15.57 7.07
CA ALA A 539 1.17 16.27 8.28
C ALA A 539 1.70 15.30 9.35
N ILE A 540 2.90 15.57 9.87
CA ILE A 540 3.50 14.82 10.99
C ILE A 540 2.91 15.25 12.34
N ASP A 541 2.43 16.49 12.43
CA ASP A 541 1.71 17.01 13.59
C ASP A 541 0.22 17.07 13.26
N HIS A 542 -0.53 16.07 13.72
CA HIS A 542 -1.95 15.93 13.36
C HIS A 542 -2.84 17.00 14.00
N ARG A 543 -2.34 17.76 14.98
CA ARG A 543 -3.08 18.91 15.54
C ARG A 543 -3.29 20.02 14.50
N GLU A 544 -2.51 19.99 13.41
CA GLU A 544 -2.64 20.93 12.29
C GLU A 544 -3.72 20.50 11.28
N LEU A 545 -4.29 19.30 11.44
CA LEU A 545 -5.31 18.75 10.54
C LEU A 545 -6.72 19.05 11.08
N PRO A 546 -7.67 19.41 10.20
CA PRO A 546 -9.01 19.84 10.60
C PRO A 546 -9.97 18.64 10.79
N TYR A 547 -9.68 17.73 11.73
CA TYR A 547 -10.56 16.59 12.04
C TYR A 547 -11.94 17.05 12.52
N ARG A 548 -12.98 16.32 12.09
CA ARG A 548 -14.38 16.59 12.46
C ARG A 548 -15.15 15.33 12.84
N LYS A 549 -14.70 14.15 12.41
CA LYS A 549 -15.49 12.92 12.49
C LYS A 549 -14.99 11.90 13.51
N LEU A 550 -13.79 12.05 14.06
CA LEU A 550 -13.21 11.08 15.00
C LEU A 550 -14.11 10.79 16.22
N ARG A 551 -13.95 9.61 16.84
CA ARG A 551 -14.60 9.29 18.12
C ARG A 551 -14.30 10.37 19.16
N ALA A 552 -15.28 10.63 20.04
CA ALA A 552 -15.09 11.52 21.17
C ALA A 552 -13.92 11.04 22.06
N GLY A 553 -13.06 11.96 22.49
CA GLY A 553 -11.94 11.67 23.40
C GLY A 553 -10.65 11.14 22.73
N VAL A 554 -10.64 10.92 21.41
CA VAL A 554 -9.41 10.56 20.68
C VAL A 554 -8.43 11.73 20.71
N ARG A 555 -7.20 11.47 21.17
CA ARG A 555 -6.11 12.47 21.15
C ARG A 555 -5.45 12.47 19.78
N LEU A 556 -5.34 13.65 19.18
CA LEU A 556 -4.75 13.81 17.84
C LEU A 556 -3.24 13.51 17.81
N MET A 557 -2.56 13.62 18.94
CA MET A 557 -1.14 13.28 19.09
C MET A 557 -0.95 12.51 20.40
N PRO A 558 0.11 11.68 20.51
CA PRO A 558 0.46 11.05 21.77
C PRO A 558 0.69 12.11 22.86
N ARG A 559 0.07 11.95 24.04
CA ARG A 559 0.03 12.94 25.14
C ARG A 559 -0.66 14.27 24.81
N GLY A 560 -1.48 14.35 23.77
CA GLY A 560 -2.25 15.56 23.47
C GLY A 560 -3.19 15.94 24.61
N PHE A 561 -3.08 17.16 25.13
CA PHE A 561 -4.11 17.78 25.98
C PHE A 561 -5.33 18.16 25.10
N GLY A 562 -6.53 17.71 25.49
CA GLY A 562 -7.79 18.46 25.31
C GLY A 562 -8.60 18.23 24.04
N GLU A 563 -9.68 17.46 24.21
CA GLU A 563 -11.04 17.64 23.65
C GLU A 563 -11.21 17.86 22.13
N THR A 564 -11.65 16.82 21.44
CA THR A 564 -12.54 17.00 20.30
C THR A 564 -13.76 17.79 20.77
N GLN A 565 -14.02 18.98 20.20
CA GLN A 565 -15.26 19.70 20.43
C GLN A 565 -16.42 18.82 19.96
N ALA A 566 -17.06 18.14 20.90
CA ALA A 566 -18.26 17.38 20.66
C ALA A 566 -19.37 18.36 20.24
N GLY A 567 -19.85 18.22 19.01
CA GLY A 567 -21.13 18.80 18.61
C GLY A 567 -22.22 18.31 19.56
N ASP A 568 -23.00 19.26 20.06
CA ASP A 568 -24.08 19.09 21.02
C ASP A 568 -25.16 18.12 20.49
N HIS A 569 -25.08 16.86 20.90
CA HIS A 569 -26.17 15.90 20.79
C HIS A 569 -26.38 15.21 22.14
N SER A 570 -27.45 15.62 22.82
CA SER A 570 -27.88 15.11 24.11
C SER A 570 -28.06 13.58 24.10
N PRO A 571 -27.60 12.84 25.12
CA PRO A 571 -27.73 11.39 25.15
C PRO A 571 -29.14 10.98 25.58
N GLY A 572 -29.94 10.51 24.61
CA GLY A 572 -31.16 9.75 24.87
C GLY A 572 -30.82 8.40 25.51
N GLY A 573 -31.20 8.23 26.77
CA GLY A 573 -30.89 7.05 27.57
C GLY A 573 -31.51 5.75 27.06
N TRP A 574 -30.67 4.73 26.88
CA TRP A 574 -31.12 3.35 26.76
C TRP A 574 -31.33 2.77 28.16
N ARG A 575 -32.58 2.76 28.64
CA ARG A 575 -33.00 1.95 29.78
C ARG A 575 -33.38 0.56 29.30
N SER A 576 -32.72 -0.44 29.88
CA SER A 576 -33.11 -1.84 29.81
C SER A 576 -34.41 -2.05 30.58
N THR A 577 -35.36 -2.77 29.98
CA THR A 577 -36.49 -3.36 30.70
C THR A 577 -36.56 -4.84 30.36
N GLN A 578 -36.10 -5.69 31.28
CA GLN A 578 -36.58 -7.07 31.37
C GLN A 578 -37.91 -7.10 32.14
N PRO A 579 -38.79 -8.09 31.86
CA PRO A 579 -40.09 -8.19 32.48
C PRO A 579 -40.03 -8.97 33.80
N VAL A 580 -40.76 -8.50 34.81
CA VAL A 580 -41.14 -9.33 35.97
C VAL A 580 -42.66 -9.34 36.05
N ALA A 581 -43.19 -10.56 36.16
CA ALA A 581 -44.61 -10.89 36.15
C ALA A 581 -45.31 -10.71 37.51
N ARG A 582 -46.66 -10.78 37.43
CA ARG A 582 -47.68 -10.97 38.48
C ARG A 582 -48.05 -9.66 39.20
N SER A 583 -49.29 -9.17 39.10
CA SER A 583 -50.58 -9.80 39.46
C SER A 583 -51.74 -9.30 38.63
#